data_AF-A0ABD4A985-F1
#
_entry.id   AF-A0ABD4A985-F1
#
_cell.length_a   1.000
_cell.length_b   1.000
_cell.length_c   1.000
_cell.angle_alpha   90.00
_cell.angle_beta   90.00
_cell.angle_gamma   90.00
#
_symmetry.space_group_name_H-M   'P 1'
#
loop_
_entity.id
_entity.type
_entity.pdbx_description
1 polymer ?
#
loop_
_entity_poly.entity_id
_entity_poly.type
_entity_poly.pdbx_seq_one_letter_code
_entity_poly.pdbx_strand_id
1 'polypeptide(L)'
;MTHLHITSWVVAIILFIVAVLLTKNKNEKPAKIVSMILRLFYLFIIGSGIQLYLLVDPSSDYHIKALLGILVIVFMELVLAGIKRGKSTTIYWILWFVILAATIYMGFTLPL
;
A
#
# COMPACT_ATOMS: atom_id res chain seq x y z
N MET A 1 -8.10 -0.39 -16.97
CA MET A 1 -7.72 0.32 -15.73
C MET A 1 -7.43 -0.62 -14.58
N THR A 2 -8.15 -1.73 -14.45
CA THR A 2 -7.87 -2.81 -13.46
C THR A 2 -6.44 -3.34 -13.53
N HIS A 3 -5.90 -3.58 -14.73
CA HIS A 3 -4.50 -4.02 -14.89
C HIS A 3 -3.48 -3.02 -14.32
N LEU A 4 -3.68 -1.72 -14.52
CA LEU A 4 -2.82 -0.69 -13.95
C LEU A 4 -2.90 -0.71 -12.42
N HIS A 5 -4.11 -0.81 -11.87
CA HIS A 5 -4.32 -0.85 -10.42
C HIS A 5 -3.63 -2.07 -9.78
N ILE A 6 -3.86 -3.26 -10.33
CA ILE A 6 -3.28 -4.52 -9.83
C ILE A 6 -1.76 -4.51 -9.96
N THR A 7 -1.22 -4.14 -11.13
CA THR A 7 0.23 -4.07 -11.33
C THR A 7 0.87 -3.05 -10.38
N SER A 8 0.22 -1.90 -10.16
CA SER A 8 0.73 -0.89 -9.23
C SER A 8 0.79 -1.42 -7.79
N TRP A 9 -0.21 -2.19 -7.34
CA TRP A 9 -0.20 -2.87 -6.04
C TRP A 9 0.97 -3.83 -5.91
N VAL A 10 1.17 -4.72 -6.89
CA VAL A 10 2.26 -5.71 -6.88
C VAL A 10 3.62 -5.01 -6.80
N VAL A 11 3.85 -4.00 -7.63
CA VAL A 11 5.11 -3.26 -7.64
C VAL A 11 5.32 -2.48 -6.34
N ALA A 12 4.28 -1.85 -5.80
CA ALA A 12 4.35 -1.13 -4.52
C ALA A 12 4.74 -2.07 -3.37
N ILE A 13 4.16 -3.27 -3.30
CA ILE A 13 4.50 -4.25 -2.26
C ILE A 13 5.97 -4.67 -2.39
N ILE A 14 6.45 -4.95 -3.59
CA ILE A 14 7.86 -5.30 -3.81
C ILE A 14 8.78 -4.15 -3.39
N LEU A 15 8.50 -2.92 -3.86
CA LEU A 15 9.27 -1.74 -3.51
C LEU A 15 9.25 -1.46 -2.00
N PHE A 16 8.12 -1.70 -1.33
CA PHE A 16 8.01 -1.57 0.12
C PHE A 16 8.95 -2.53 0.86
N ILE A 17 8.96 -3.82 0.48
CA ILE A 17 9.89 -4.80 1.09
C ILE A 17 11.35 -4.41 0.82
N VAL A 18 11.70 -4.00 -0.40
CA VAL A 18 13.05 -3.53 -0.73
C VAL A 18 13.42 -2.30 0.10
N ALA A 19 12.54 -1.31 0.23
CA ALA A 19 12.75 -0.11 1.03
C ALA A 19 12.96 -0.46 2.52
N VAL A 20 12.19 -1.40 3.07
CA VAL A 20 12.35 -1.91 4.44
C VAL A 20 13.75 -2.49 4.64
N LEU A 21 14.20 -3.38 3.74
CA LEU A 21 15.51 -4.03 3.83
C LEU A 21 16.65 -3.00 3.76
N LEU A 22 16.59 -2.07 2.81
CA LEU A 22 17.58 -1.00 2.66
C LEU A 22 17.62 -0.07 3.88
N THR A 23 16.46 0.26 4.45
CA THR A 23 16.36 1.11 5.65
C THR A 23 16.94 0.40 6.87
N LYS A 24 16.67 -0.90 7.05
CA LYS A 24 17.26 -1.72 8.12
C LYS A 24 18.78 -1.83 8.01
N ASN A 25 19.30 -1.93 6.78
CA ASN A 25 20.74 -2.01 6.50
C ASN A 25 21.46 -0.66 6.55
N LYS A 26 20.79 0.42 6.98
CA LYS A 26 21.32 1.80 7.04
C LYS A 26 21.86 2.31 5.69
N ASN A 27 21.35 1.80 4.57
CA ASN A 27 21.76 2.21 3.24
C ASN A 27 20.91 3.42 2.79
N GLU A 28 21.20 4.60 3.35
CA GLU A 28 20.31 5.76 3.32
C GLU A 28 19.96 6.26 1.92
N LYS A 29 20.94 6.31 1.00
CA LYS A 29 20.73 6.81 -0.37
C LYS A 29 19.78 5.90 -1.16
N PRO A 30 20.05 4.60 -1.33
CA PRO A 30 19.12 3.66 -1.97
C PRO A 30 17.76 3.59 -1.25
N ALA A 31 17.74 3.56 0.09
CA ALA A 31 16.50 3.53 0.84
C ALA A 31 15.62 4.74 0.51
N LYS A 32 16.20 5.94 0.42
CA LYS A 32 15.49 7.17 0.03
C LYS A 32 14.96 7.07 -1.41
N ILE A 33 15.77 6.63 -2.36
CA ILE A 33 15.36 6.50 -3.77
C ILE A 33 14.19 5.54 -3.91
N VAL A 34 14.33 4.31 -3.38
CA VAL A 34 13.27 3.29 -3.47
C VAL A 34 12.00 3.78 -2.77
N SER A 35 12.13 4.45 -1.62
CA SER A 35 10.96 5.02 -0.92
C SER A 35 10.29 6.16 -1.70
N MET A 36 11.03 6.93 -2.48
CA MET A 36 10.43 7.96 -3.36
C MET A 36 9.69 7.33 -4.54
N ILE A 37 10.23 6.27 -5.13
CA ILE A 37 9.56 5.51 -6.20
C ILE A 37 8.29 4.85 -5.64
N LEU A 38 8.36 4.26 -4.44
CA LEU A 38 7.21 3.68 -3.75
C LEU A 38 6.07 4.69 -3.60
N ARG A 39 6.38 5.94 -3.22
CA ARG A 39 5.39 7.03 -3.14
C ARG A 39 4.74 7.38 -4.48
N LEU A 40 5.49 7.29 -5.58
CA LEU A 40 4.90 7.46 -6.92
C LEU A 40 3.88 6.35 -7.22
N PHE A 41 4.19 5.09 -6.84
CA PHE A 41 3.25 3.99 -6.99
C PHE A 41 2.01 4.12 -6.11
N TYR A 42 2.10 4.74 -4.93
CA TYR A 42 0.92 5.10 -4.14
C TYR A 42 -0.03 6.03 -4.90
N LEU A 43 0.52 7.00 -5.63
CA LEU A 43 -0.29 7.89 -6.47
C LEU A 43 -0.98 7.11 -7.60
N PHE A 44 -0.30 6.14 -8.23
CA PHE A 44 -0.92 5.28 -9.23
C PHE A 44 -2.02 4.41 -8.65
N ILE A 45 -1.82 3.83 -7.45
CA ILE A 45 -2.84 3.04 -6.75
C ILE A 45 -4.07 3.90 -6.43
N ILE A 46 -3.87 5.09 -5.85
CA ILE A 46 -4.97 6.00 -5.49
C ILE A 46 -5.69 6.49 -6.73
N GLY A 47 -4.97 6.99 -7.74
CA GLY A 47 -5.56 7.50 -8.97
C GLY A 47 -6.35 6.44 -9.74
N SER A 48 -5.75 5.26 -9.96
CA SER A 48 -6.46 4.15 -10.61
C SER A 48 -7.59 3.58 -9.75
N GLY A 49 -7.46 3.61 -8.41
CA GLY A 49 -8.50 3.22 -7.47
C GLY A 49 -9.72 4.15 -7.53
N ILE A 50 -9.50 5.47 -7.60
CA ILE A 50 -10.57 6.45 -7.80
C ILE A 50 -11.27 6.21 -9.13
N GLN A 51 -10.52 5.95 -10.21
CA GLN A 51 -11.13 5.64 -11.50
C GLN A 51 -12.01 4.39 -11.45
N LEU A 52 -11.57 3.32 -10.79
CA LEU A 52 -12.38 2.11 -10.60
C LEU A 52 -13.61 2.39 -9.72
N TYR A 53 -13.43 3.19 -8.68
CA TYR A 53 -14.49 3.57 -7.76
C TYR A 53 -15.61 4.37 -8.44
N LEU A 54 -15.29 5.19 -9.43
CA LEU A 54 -16.28 5.97 -10.20
C LEU A 54 -17.07 5.13 -11.23
N LEU A 55 -16.63 3.90 -11.51
CA LEU A 55 -17.28 3.00 -12.47
C LEU A 55 -18.31 2.08 -11.82
N VAL A 56 -18.29 1.97 -10.50
CA VAL A 56 -19.21 1.14 -9.71
C VAL A 56 -20.24 2.00 -9.00
N ASP A 57 -21.42 1.42 -8.73
CA ASP A 57 -22.41 2.07 -7.88
C ASP A 57 -21.87 2.09 -6.43
N PRO A 58 -21.67 3.27 -5.81
CA PRO A 58 -21.02 3.40 -4.51
C PRO A 58 -21.89 2.81 -3.39
N SER A 59 -21.77 1.50 -3.19
CA SER A 59 -22.27 0.81 -2.00
C SER A 59 -21.31 0.95 -0.83
N SER A 60 -21.83 0.70 0.39
CA SER A 60 -21.03 0.70 1.64
C SER A 60 -19.74 -0.11 1.52
N ASP A 61 -19.77 -1.22 0.79
CA ASP A 61 -18.62 -2.13 0.69
C ASP A 61 -17.49 -1.54 -0.16
N TYR A 62 -17.80 -0.77 -1.20
CA TYR A 62 -16.77 -0.09 -1.99
C TYR A 62 -16.11 1.05 -1.21
N HIS A 63 -16.87 1.77 -0.37
CA HIS A 63 -16.30 2.77 0.54
C HIS A 63 -15.31 2.14 1.52
N ILE A 64 -15.69 1.01 2.13
CA ILE A 64 -14.82 0.27 3.05
C ILE A 64 -13.58 -0.24 2.34
N LYS A 65 -13.71 -0.82 1.14
CA LYS A 65 -12.58 -1.29 0.34
C LYS A 65 -11.62 -0.15 -0.02
N ALA A 66 -12.14 1.00 -0.42
CA ALA A 66 -11.33 2.18 -0.71
C ALA A 66 -10.55 2.64 0.54
N LEU A 67 -11.22 2.70 1.69
CA LEU A 67 -10.59 3.05 2.96
C LEU A 67 -9.49 2.05 3.35
N LEU A 68 -9.75 0.74 3.24
CA LEU A 68 -8.76 -0.29 3.53
C LEU A 68 -7.53 -0.15 2.63
N GLY A 69 -7.72 0.10 1.33
CA GLY A 69 -6.62 0.36 0.39
C GLY A 69 -5.75 1.54 0.80
N ILE A 70 -6.36 2.65 1.24
CA ILE A 70 -5.62 3.81 1.77
C ILE A 70 -4.87 3.43 3.05
N LEU A 71 -5.50 2.67 3.95
CA LEU A 71 -4.85 2.23 5.19
C LEU A 71 -3.63 1.35 4.93
N VAL A 72 -3.65 0.45 3.94
CA VAL A 72 -2.46 -0.33 3.56
C VAL A 72 -1.28 0.59 3.25
N ILE A 73 -1.49 1.65 2.46
CA ILE A 73 -0.46 2.63 2.12
C ILE A 73 0.05 3.35 3.37
N VAL A 74 -0.86 3.79 4.25
CA VAL A 74 -0.51 4.44 5.52
C VAL A 74 0.38 3.54 6.38
N PHE A 75 0.03 2.27 6.53
CA PHE A 75 0.80 1.34 7.35
C PHE A 75 2.18 1.01 6.76
N MET A 76 2.33 0.99 5.43
CA MET A 76 3.66 0.90 4.80
C MET A 76 4.56 2.07 5.23
N GLU A 77 4.03 3.30 5.18
CA GLU A 77 4.77 4.50 5.58
C GLU A 77 5.10 4.52 7.08
N LEU A 78 4.17 4.06 7.94
CA LEU A 78 4.41 3.94 9.37
C LEU A 78 5.52 2.94 9.71
N VAL A 79 5.58 1.81 8.98
CA VAL A 79 6.69 0.85 9.10
C VAL A 79 8.02 1.50 8.72
N LEU A 80 8.12 2.11 7.54
CA LEU A 80 9.37 2.74 7.08
C LEU A 80 9.83 3.85 8.03
N ALA A 81 8.92 4.72 8.44
CA ALA A 81 9.23 5.81 9.38
C ALA A 81 9.57 5.28 10.78
N GLY A 82 8.96 4.18 11.22
CA GLY A 82 9.28 3.52 12.49
C GLY A 82 10.69 2.94 12.50
N ILE A 83 11.06 2.20 11.44
CA ILE A 83 12.41 1.63 11.27
C ILE A 83 13.46 2.76 11.27
N LYS A 84 13.23 3.82 10.49
CA LYS A 84 14.14 4.97 10.42
C LYS A 84 14.36 5.67 11.77
N ARG A 85 13.34 5.66 12.64
CA ARG A 85 13.39 6.23 14.00
C ARG A 85 13.88 5.25 15.06
N GLY A 86 14.26 4.03 14.69
CA GLY A 86 14.67 2.99 15.64
C GLY A 86 13.56 2.53 16.59
N LYS A 87 12.29 2.78 16.25
CA LYS A 87 11.12 2.38 17.07
C LYS A 87 10.65 0.99 16.69
N SER A 88 9.99 0.30 17.63
CA SER A 88 9.29 -0.95 17.33
C SER A 88 8.24 -0.72 16.24
N THR A 89 8.20 -1.64 15.27
CA THR A 89 7.26 -1.61 14.14
C THR A 89 6.35 -2.83 14.08
N THR A 90 6.43 -3.71 15.09
CA THR A 90 5.70 -4.99 15.13
C THR A 90 4.19 -4.79 14.94
N ILE A 91 3.60 -3.81 15.64
CA ILE A 91 2.17 -3.51 15.53
C ILE A 91 1.81 -3.03 14.11
N TYR A 92 2.64 -2.17 13.51
CA TYR A 92 2.39 -1.69 12.15
C TYR A 92 2.48 -2.80 11.10
N TRP A 93 3.39 -3.75 11.28
CA TRP A 93 3.47 -4.94 10.43
C TRP A 93 2.23 -5.83 10.54
N ILE A 94 1.78 -6.11 11.76
CA ILE A 94 0.58 -6.93 12.00
C ILE A 94 -0.64 -6.26 11.34
N LEU A 95 -0.85 -4.97 11.59
CA LEU A 95 -1.96 -4.22 11.01
C LEU A 95 -1.87 -4.16 9.48
N TRP A 96 -0.67 -3.96 8.93
CA TRP A 96 -0.45 -3.98 7.49
C TRP A 96 -0.86 -5.30 6.85
N PHE A 97 -0.44 -6.44 7.41
CA PHE A 97 -0.81 -7.76 6.91
C PHE A 97 -2.32 -8.01 6.96
N VAL A 98 -2.95 -7.68 8.10
CA VAL A 98 -4.39 -7.88 8.28
C VAL A 98 -5.20 -7.02 7.30
N ILE A 99 -4.86 -5.74 7.16
CA ILE A 99 -5.57 -4.81 6.28
C ILE A 99 -5.33 -5.15 4.81
N LEU A 100 -4.11 -5.57 4.44
CA LEU A 100 -3.81 -6.02 3.08
C LEU A 100 -4.63 -7.26 2.71
N ALA A 101 -4.69 -8.26 3.60
CA ALA A 101 -5.49 -9.46 3.38
C ALA A 101 -6.99 -9.12 3.23
N ALA A 102 -7.52 -8.25 4.09
CA ALA A 102 -8.90 -7.78 3.97
C ALA A 102 -9.16 -7.03 2.66
N THR A 103 -8.24 -6.16 2.24
CA THR A 103 -8.33 -5.40 0.98
C THR A 103 -8.36 -6.35 -0.23
N ILE A 104 -7.50 -7.37 -0.24
CA ILE A 104 -7.43 -8.36 -1.32
C ILE A 104 -8.70 -9.23 -1.34
N TYR A 105 -9.17 -9.67 -0.19
CA TYR A 105 -10.41 -10.45 -0.08
C TYR A 105 -11.61 -9.68 -0.66
N MET A 106 -11.82 -8.43 -0.22
CA MET A 106 -12.85 -7.54 -0.78
C MET A 106 -12.58 -7.21 -2.26
N GLY A 107 -11.31 -7.24 -2.66
CA GLY A 107 -10.82 -7.23 -4.04
C GLY A 107 -11.55 -8.23 -4.93
N PHE A 108 -11.58 -9.48 -4.48
CA PHE A 108 -12.09 -10.62 -5.22
C PHE A 108 -13.59 -10.89 -5.01
N THR A 109 -14.18 -10.48 -3.89
CA THR A 109 -15.60 -10.74 -3.62
C THR A 109 -16.53 -9.70 -4.22
N LEU A 110 -16.09 -8.44 -4.37
CA LEU A 110 -16.94 -7.40 -4.92
C LEU A 110 -16.94 -7.46 -6.46
N PRO A 111 -18.11 -7.40 -7.09
CA PRO A 111 -18.19 -7.31 -8.55
C PRO A 111 -17.50 -6.03 -9.03
N LEU A 112 -16.96 -6.08 -10.25
CA LEU A 112 -16.43 -4.91 -10.95
C LEU A 112 -17.52 -4.24 -11.77
#